data_AF-A0A6P1M5K0-F1
#
_entry.id   AF-A0A6P1M5K0-F1
#
_cell.length_a   1.000
_cell.length_b   1.000
_cell.length_c   1.000
_cell.angle_alpha   90.00
_cell.angle_beta   90.00
_cell.angle_gamma   90.00
#
_symmetry.space_group_name_H-M   'P 1'
#
loop_
_entity.id
_entity.type
_entity.pdbx_description
1 polymer ?
#
loop_
_entity_poly.entity_id
_entity_poly.type
_entity_poly.pdbx_seq_one_letter_code
_entity_poly.pdbx_strand_id
1 'polypeptide(L)'
;MNTMTAIKIWTLAIIAGFVVQANAIETRFNTGGSWTNAANWSEGVPTINDLARLQNPVVADIDSVEVIGGLNFRGDVNLGESIININNGGSLTSDGTQFAGINRIGSDGDATLNINDGGTVNFSGTAAFEVGENSSDSGYVNVNTGGVLQVSQVTHLGTDSGCVGNLTVAGGAATFSDSLLVGNSLGGTGVVTITSGTLTINTVLQMAYSSDAAVGIVEMSGGTLFHNNGTMLVGRKGVANFNQSGGEVNAKDIVVGNMAGGNGAMNISGGTNLLSGAMTLARVDGAVGALNMSGGSMIVSSMLVGKELGSVGTLTLSGADTYLKASSLSLGDVGASVSSSIVVNDGTFQVHAIQSDSNSAEESIHVAGGVLKLRHISGATGFDDAVALIDAGVLTWDKGALGTLASTIDPATATMSWTNESGIVLYADTNTNNTHYYYMWAEAEMPVPTFSDWSTDFGMTSNNTYADDFDGDFLSNLAEYALGSNPTDAADAGAVSAVNGENFLYIYNRRTDAVDRGLTYEMQNADLLSSGTWTNEYVEVGTSAPFTDALGDEFETVTNSISMSGKDMGFAKLKITISE
;
A
#
# COMPACT_ATOMS: atom_id res chain seq x y z
N MET A 1 56.92 -78.35 44.88
CA MET A 1 56.19 -78.50 43.59
C MET A 1 54.75 -78.86 43.91
N ASN A 2 53.84 -77.91 43.66
CA ASN A 2 52.46 -78.10 43.18
C ASN A 2 51.73 -76.77 43.38
N THR A 3 51.70 -75.98 42.32
CA THR A 3 50.84 -74.80 42.16
C THR A 3 49.45 -75.26 41.74
N MET A 4 48.43 -74.99 42.56
CA MET A 4 47.04 -74.94 42.13
C MET A 4 46.49 -73.56 42.44
N THR A 5 46.10 -72.87 41.38
CA THR A 5 45.55 -71.52 41.35
C THR A 5 44.10 -71.55 41.83
N ALA A 6 43.77 -70.87 42.93
CA ALA A 6 42.41 -70.67 43.37
C ALA A 6 41.82 -69.43 42.67
N ILE A 7 40.88 -69.63 41.75
CA ILE A 7 40.08 -68.56 41.16
C ILE A 7 38.95 -68.25 42.15
N LYS A 8 39.02 -67.09 42.82
CA LYS A 8 37.89 -66.52 43.58
C LYS A 8 36.98 -65.78 42.60
N ILE A 9 35.82 -66.35 42.29
CA ILE A 9 34.74 -65.66 41.59
C ILE A 9 34.02 -64.78 42.63
N TRP A 10 34.16 -63.46 42.52
CA TRP A 10 33.31 -62.50 43.22
C TRP A 10 32.02 -62.35 42.41
N THR A 11 30.90 -62.81 42.95
CA THR A 11 29.58 -62.49 42.41
C THR A 11 29.28 -61.03 42.73
N LEU A 12 29.50 -60.14 41.76
CA LEU A 12 29.07 -58.75 41.84
C LEU A 12 27.56 -58.72 41.57
N ALA A 13 26.75 -58.55 42.62
CA ALA A 13 25.34 -58.26 42.47
C ALA A 13 25.20 -56.82 41.97
N ILE A 14 25.04 -56.64 40.66
CA ILE A 14 24.59 -55.37 40.08
C ILE A 14 23.11 -55.23 40.43
N ILE A 15 22.82 -54.48 41.48
CA ILE A 15 21.47 -53.94 41.69
C ILE A 15 21.30 -52.87 40.61
N ALA A 16 20.68 -53.23 39.49
CA ALA A 16 20.13 -52.26 38.56
C ALA A 16 19.01 -51.54 39.32
N GLY A 17 19.34 -50.36 39.88
CA GLY A 17 18.33 -49.44 40.33
C GLY A 17 17.51 -49.03 39.12
N PHE A 18 16.34 -49.62 38.96
CA PHE A 18 15.30 -49.03 38.13
C PHE A 18 14.97 -47.69 38.79
N VAL A 19 15.55 -46.61 38.27
CA VAL A 19 14.96 -45.29 38.48
C VAL A 19 13.66 -45.34 37.71
N VAL A 20 12.57 -45.62 38.42
CA VAL A 20 11.24 -45.30 37.94
C VAL A 20 11.25 -43.78 37.82
N GLN A 21 11.41 -43.27 36.60
CA GLN A 21 11.15 -41.88 36.33
C GLN A 21 9.71 -41.65 36.78
N ALA A 22 9.52 -40.80 37.79
CA ALA A 22 8.18 -40.44 38.23
C ALA A 22 7.45 -39.93 36.99
N ASN A 23 6.28 -40.52 36.70
CA ASN A 23 5.46 -40.03 35.61
C ASN A 23 5.16 -38.55 35.87
N ALA A 24 5.19 -37.75 34.80
CA ALA A 24 4.79 -36.35 34.86
C ALA A 24 3.46 -36.20 35.60
N ILE A 25 3.40 -35.29 36.57
CA ILE A 25 2.14 -34.97 37.22
C ILE A 25 1.51 -33.82 36.42
N GLU A 26 0.29 -34.02 35.95
CA GLU A 26 -0.52 -32.90 35.47
C GLU A 26 -1.09 -32.15 36.68
N THR A 27 -0.70 -30.89 36.82
CA THR A 27 -1.20 -30.00 37.87
C THR A 27 -2.17 -28.99 37.26
N ARG A 28 -3.30 -28.74 37.93
CA ARG A 28 -4.35 -27.83 37.45
C ARG A 28 -4.46 -26.61 38.35
N PHE A 29 -4.47 -25.43 37.74
CA PHE A 29 -4.70 -24.17 38.45
C PHE A 29 -6.20 -23.95 38.65
N ASN A 30 -6.67 -23.99 39.89
CA ASN A 30 -8.11 -24.01 40.22
C ASN A 30 -8.62 -22.73 40.90
N THR A 31 -7.72 -21.95 41.50
CA THR A 31 -8.06 -20.66 42.12
C THR A 31 -7.10 -19.60 41.63
N GLY A 32 -7.64 -18.48 41.13
CA GLY A 32 -6.85 -17.35 40.66
C GLY A 32 -5.89 -16.78 41.71
N GLY A 33 -4.86 -16.09 41.27
CA GLY A 33 -3.87 -15.37 42.08
C GLY A 33 -2.43 -15.80 41.80
N SER A 34 -1.56 -15.69 42.79
CA SER A 34 -0.12 -15.96 42.61
C SER A 34 0.15 -17.41 42.22
N TRP A 35 0.96 -17.60 41.18
CA TRP A 35 1.38 -18.92 40.66
C TRP A 35 2.10 -19.77 41.72
N THR A 36 2.93 -19.16 42.56
CA THR A 36 3.75 -19.85 43.57
C THR A 36 2.96 -20.29 44.81
N ASN A 37 1.69 -19.89 44.93
CA ASN A 37 0.85 -20.38 46.00
C ASN A 37 0.38 -21.81 45.69
N ALA A 38 0.96 -22.79 46.37
CA ALA A 38 0.62 -24.20 46.21
C ALA A 38 -0.88 -24.51 46.37
N ALA A 39 -1.62 -23.71 47.16
CA ALA A 39 -3.06 -23.89 47.34
C ALA A 39 -3.88 -23.59 46.08
N ASN A 40 -3.30 -22.88 45.10
CA ASN A 40 -3.94 -22.61 43.82
C ASN A 40 -3.87 -23.78 42.85
N TRP A 41 -3.03 -24.78 43.14
CA TRP A 41 -2.80 -25.95 42.30
C TRP A 41 -3.40 -27.21 42.91
N SER A 42 -3.91 -28.12 42.07
CA SER A 42 -4.46 -29.41 42.52
C SER A 42 -3.42 -30.31 43.20
N GLU A 43 -2.16 -30.24 42.77
CA GLU A 43 -1.08 -31.12 43.22
C GLU A 43 0.16 -30.33 43.68
N GLY A 44 -0.03 -29.08 44.10
CA GLY A 44 1.05 -28.15 44.42
C GLY A 44 1.66 -27.47 43.19
N VAL A 45 2.61 -26.55 43.41
CA VAL A 45 3.22 -25.75 42.34
C VAL A 45 3.98 -26.68 41.37
N PRO A 46 3.68 -26.65 40.05
CA PRO A 46 4.36 -27.50 39.08
C PRO A 46 5.86 -27.22 39.00
N THR A 47 6.62 -28.28 38.75
CA THR A 47 8.08 -28.26 38.56
C THR A 47 8.44 -28.56 37.11
N ILE A 48 9.73 -28.58 36.78
CA ILE A 48 10.26 -28.97 35.47
C ILE A 48 9.84 -30.39 35.01
N ASN A 49 9.39 -31.26 35.91
CA ASN A 49 8.93 -32.60 35.54
C ASN A 49 7.41 -32.68 35.34
N ASP A 50 6.70 -31.57 35.52
CA ASP A 50 5.25 -31.53 35.55
C ASP A 50 4.67 -30.81 34.34
N LEU A 51 3.43 -31.15 34.02
CA LEU A 51 2.59 -30.41 33.08
C LEU A 51 1.77 -29.39 33.87
N ALA A 52 1.95 -28.10 33.58
CA ALA A 52 1.12 -27.04 34.13
C ALA A 52 -0.07 -26.79 33.20
N ARG A 53 -1.28 -26.85 33.78
CA ARG A 53 -2.51 -26.62 33.05
C ARG A 53 -3.42 -25.62 33.74
N LEU A 54 -3.87 -24.62 32.99
CA LEU A 54 -4.96 -23.73 33.41
C LEU A 54 -6.26 -24.20 32.76
N GLN A 55 -7.34 -24.21 33.54
CA GLN A 55 -8.69 -24.59 33.11
C GLN A 55 -9.71 -23.67 33.79
N ASN A 56 -10.83 -23.41 33.12
CA ASN A 56 -11.84 -22.43 33.55
C ASN A 56 -11.28 -20.99 33.56
N PRO A 57 -12.11 -19.95 33.72
CA PRO A 57 -11.64 -18.57 33.70
C PRO A 57 -10.87 -18.25 34.98
N VAL A 58 -9.56 -18.48 34.95
CA VAL A 58 -8.64 -18.22 36.07
C VAL A 58 -7.56 -17.25 35.63
N VAL A 59 -7.09 -16.45 36.58
CA VAL A 59 -5.97 -15.52 36.38
C VAL A 59 -4.80 -15.99 37.24
N ALA A 60 -3.66 -16.31 36.64
CA ALA A 60 -2.44 -16.62 37.37
C ALA A 60 -1.38 -15.52 37.17
N ASP A 61 -0.83 -15.03 38.28
CA ASP A 61 0.19 -13.99 38.29
C ASP A 61 1.57 -14.57 38.63
N ILE A 62 2.55 -14.32 37.77
CA ILE A 62 3.94 -14.74 37.91
C ILE A 62 4.80 -13.49 38.11
N ASP A 63 5.29 -13.31 39.34
CA ASP A 63 6.21 -12.23 39.75
C ASP A 63 7.58 -12.81 40.18
N SER A 64 7.80 -14.10 39.91
CA SER A 64 9.00 -14.88 40.24
C SER A 64 9.42 -15.80 39.09
N VAL A 65 10.54 -16.51 39.26
CA VAL A 65 11.06 -17.44 38.24
C VAL A 65 10.40 -18.81 38.39
N GLU A 66 9.67 -19.21 37.36
CA GLU A 66 8.96 -20.49 37.26
C GLU A 66 9.52 -21.31 36.10
N VAL A 67 9.74 -22.60 36.36
CA VAL A 67 10.28 -23.55 35.39
C VAL A 67 9.46 -24.82 35.41
N ILE A 68 8.93 -25.18 34.24
CA ILE A 68 7.98 -26.28 34.07
C ILE A 68 8.32 -27.10 32.83
N GLY A 69 7.95 -28.37 32.85
CA GLY A 69 8.28 -29.28 31.77
C GLY A 69 7.29 -29.25 30.62
N GLY A 70 6.07 -28.76 30.83
CA GLY A 70 5.10 -28.65 29.74
C GLY A 70 4.03 -27.63 30.06
N LEU A 71 3.58 -26.95 29.01
CA LEU A 71 2.58 -25.91 29.13
C LEU A 71 1.36 -26.17 28.27
N ASN A 72 0.19 -26.20 28.91
CA ASN A 72 -1.07 -26.23 28.21
C ASN A 72 -2.06 -25.25 28.84
N PHE A 73 -2.22 -24.07 28.25
CA PHE A 73 -3.20 -23.08 28.69
C PHE A 73 -4.47 -23.18 27.86
N ARG A 74 -5.60 -23.24 28.58
CA ARG A 74 -6.93 -23.39 28.01
C ARG A 74 -7.89 -22.49 28.77
N GLY A 75 -8.87 -21.94 28.08
CA GLY A 75 -10.06 -21.36 28.69
C GLY A 75 -11.16 -22.38 28.87
N ASP A 76 -12.38 -21.87 28.93
CA ASP A 76 -13.59 -22.64 28.70
C ASP A 76 -14.48 -21.82 27.76
N VAL A 77 -14.84 -22.42 26.62
CA VAL A 77 -15.63 -21.77 25.55
C VAL A 77 -16.99 -21.22 26.01
N ASN A 78 -17.50 -21.65 27.17
CA ASN A 78 -18.76 -21.20 27.75
C ASN A 78 -18.59 -20.32 28.99
N LEU A 79 -17.49 -20.49 29.73
CA LEU A 79 -17.30 -19.85 31.03
C LEU A 79 -16.38 -18.62 30.95
N GLY A 80 -15.52 -18.53 29.92
CA GLY A 80 -14.61 -17.40 29.71
C GLY A 80 -13.13 -17.79 29.65
N GLU A 81 -12.29 -16.77 29.51
CA GLU A 81 -10.87 -16.87 29.21
C GLU A 81 -9.99 -17.11 30.45
N SER A 82 -8.96 -17.96 30.30
CA SER A 82 -7.84 -18.04 31.25
C SER A 82 -6.76 -17.03 30.94
N ILE A 83 -6.18 -16.39 31.96
CA ILE A 83 -5.16 -15.35 31.79
C ILE A 83 -3.92 -15.71 32.60
N ILE A 84 -2.74 -15.54 32.00
CA ILE A 84 -1.48 -15.48 32.72
C ILE A 84 -0.82 -14.13 32.54
N ASN A 85 -0.44 -13.53 33.66
CA ASN A 85 0.35 -12.32 33.68
C ASN A 85 1.77 -12.63 34.16
N ILE A 86 2.75 -12.37 33.32
CA ILE A 86 4.16 -12.37 33.70
C ILE A 86 4.54 -10.92 33.98
N ASN A 87 4.64 -10.56 35.26
CA ASN A 87 4.92 -9.18 35.66
C ASN A 87 6.40 -8.98 35.98
N ASN A 88 6.73 -7.79 36.48
CA ASN A 88 8.10 -7.41 36.81
C ASN A 88 8.76 -8.40 37.78
N GLY A 89 9.90 -8.98 37.39
CA GLY A 89 10.59 -10.02 38.14
C GLY A 89 10.08 -11.45 37.88
N GLY A 90 8.96 -11.58 37.18
CA GLY A 90 8.39 -12.82 36.68
C GLY A 90 9.17 -13.38 35.49
N SER A 91 9.42 -14.68 35.52
CA SER A 91 9.99 -15.41 34.39
C SER A 91 9.33 -16.78 34.26
N LEU A 92 8.79 -17.11 33.09
CA LEU A 92 8.24 -18.44 32.83
C LEU A 92 9.11 -19.15 31.78
N THR A 93 9.67 -20.30 32.14
CA THR A 93 10.40 -21.17 31.22
C THR A 93 9.69 -22.50 31.08
N SER A 94 9.43 -22.90 29.83
CA SER A 94 8.88 -24.21 29.50
C SER A 94 9.60 -24.82 28.31
N ASP A 95 9.95 -26.09 28.40
CA ASP A 95 10.57 -26.86 27.32
C ASP A 95 9.60 -27.80 26.60
N GLY A 96 8.33 -27.82 27.01
CA GLY A 96 7.28 -28.63 26.42
C GLY A 96 7.48 -30.15 26.56
N THR A 97 8.57 -30.64 27.17
CA THR A 97 8.91 -32.07 27.29
C THR A 97 7.79 -32.93 27.88
N GLN A 98 7.04 -32.40 28.85
CA GLN A 98 5.90 -33.10 29.47
C GLN A 98 4.61 -33.00 28.66
N PHE A 99 4.68 -32.36 27.50
CA PHE A 99 3.61 -32.23 26.54
C PHE A 99 4.12 -32.48 25.10
N ALA A 100 4.87 -33.58 24.93
CA ALA A 100 5.42 -34.03 23.65
C ALA A 100 6.32 -32.99 22.92
N GLY A 101 6.95 -32.10 23.69
CA GLY A 101 7.77 -31.01 23.18
C GLY A 101 6.97 -29.81 22.71
N ILE A 102 5.68 -29.68 23.08
CA ILE A 102 4.77 -28.61 22.66
C ILE A 102 4.44 -27.67 23.84
N ASN A 103 4.33 -26.37 23.56
CA ASN A 103 3.74 -25.38 24.46
C ASN A 103 2.47 -24.81 23.82
N ARG A 104 1.37 -24.66 24.58
CA ARG A 104 0.07 -24.22 24.02
C ARG A 104 -0.58 -23.08 24.78
N ILE A 105 -1.17 -22.15 24.02
CA ILE A 105 -2.06 -21.08 24.48
C ILE A 105 -3.37 -21.16 23.70
N GLY A 106 -4.50 -21.41 24.35
CA GLY A 106 -5.81 -21.42 23.72
C GLY A 106 -6.04 -22.69 22.88
N SER A 107 -6.04 -23.86 23.51
CA SER A 107 -6.15 -25.16 22.84
C SER A 107 -7.37 -26.01 23.21
N ASP A 108 -8.34 -25.47 23.95
CA ASP A 108 -9.66 -26.08 24.23
C ASP A 108 -10.42 -25.04 25.08
N GLY A 109 -10.63 -23.86 24.51
CA GLY A 109 -11.11 -22.62 25.14
C GLY A 109 -10.09 -21.49 25.13
N ASP A 110 -10.58 -20.25 25.19
CA ASP A 110 -9.79 -19.03 25.02
C ASP A 110 -8.74 -18.81 26.12
N ALA A 111 -7.52 -18.39 25.74
CA ALA A 111 -6.49 -18.07 26.72
C ALA A 111 -5.60 -16.89 26.30
N THR A 112 -5.24 -16.07 27.28
CA THR A 112 -4.31 -14.94 27.13
C THR A 112 -3.05 -15.15 27.95
N LEU A 113 -1.90 -14.91 27.32
CA LEU A 113 -0.60 -14.72 27.95
C LEU A 113 -0.18 -13.25 27.81
N ASN A 114 -0.12 -12.54 28.94
CA ASN A 114 0.40 -11.17 29.02
C ASN A 114 1.82 -11.19 29.55
N ILE A 115 2.74 -10.57 28.82
CA ILE A 115 4.13 -10.40 29.22
C ILE A 115 4.33 -8.89 29.44
N ASN A 116 4.29 -8.50 30.71
CA ASN A 116 4.29 -7.11 31.15
C ASN A 116 5.72 -6.62 31.40
N ASP A 117 5.86 -5.34 31.76
CA ASP A 117 7.16 -4.70 32.01
C ASP A 117 8.00 -5.50 33.02
N GLY A 118 9.22 -5.86 32.63
CA GLY A 118 10.14 -6.68 33.42
C GLY A 118 9.79 -8.17 33.49
N GLY A 119 8.73 -8.62 32.82
CA GLY A 119 8.35 -10.02 32.67
C GLY A 119 9.06 -10.70 31.51
N THR A 120 9.44 -11.98 31.66
CA THR A 120 10.12 -12.76 30.63
C THR A 120 9.48 -14.13 30.40
N VAL A 121 9.32 -14.54 29.14
CA VAL A 121 8.90 -15.90 28.76
C VAL A 121 9.94 -16.53 27.85
N ASN A 122 10.33 -17.77 28.16
CA ASN A 122 11.20 -18.59 27.33
C ASN A 122 10.51 -19.92 27.01
N PHE A 123 10.06 -20.07 25.77
CA PHE A 123 9.51 -21.33 25.27
C PHE A 123 10.51 -22.03 24.36
N SER A 124 10.80 -23.27 24.73
CA SER A 124 11.67 -24.18 24.00
C SER A 124 11.01 -25.54 23.90
N GLY A 125 11.66 -26.46 23.20
CA GLY A 125 11.14 -27.81 23.00
C GLY A 125 11.49 -28.36 21.64
N THR A 126 11.11 -29.61 21.40
CA THR A 126 11.44 -30.33 20.16
C THR A 126 10.33 -30.30 19.11
N ALA A 127 9.16 -29.73 19.44
CA ALA A 127 8.02 -29.60 18.53
C ALA A 127 7.62 -28.12 18.36
N ALA A 128 6.38 -27.74 18.66
CA ALA A 128 5.81 -26.44 18.33
C ALA A 128 5.42 -25.60 19.55
N PHE A 129 5.37 -24.28 19.36
CA PHE A 129 4.59 -23.36 20.19
C PHE A 129 3.29 -23.01 19.46
N GLU A 130 2.14 -23.32 20.05
CA GLU A 130 0.84 -23.20 19.39
C GLU A 130 -0.04 -22.18 20.12
N VAL A 131 -0.62 -21.26 19.35
CA VAL A 131 -1.52 -20.21 19.84
C VAL A 131 -2.81 -20.27 19.04
N GLY A 132 -3.92 -20.61 19.69
CA GLY A 132 -5.18 -20.96 19.03
C GLY A 132 -5.02 -22.28 18.28
N GLU A 133 -5.40 -23.40 18.90
CA GLU A 133 -5.29 -24.73 18.26
C GLU A 133 -6.63 -25.27 17.77
N ASN A 134 -7.59 -25.53 18.67
CA ASN A 134 -8.80 -26.29 18.34
C ASN A 134 -9.97 -25.41 17.88
N SER A 135 -10.93 -26.03 17.18
CA SER A 135 -12.01 -25.34 16.48
C SER A 135 -12.81 -24.41 17.41
N SER A 136 -12.93 -23.14 17.02
CA SER A 136 -13.60 -22.05 17.77
C SER A 136 -12.80 -21.45 18.93
N ASP A 137 -11.57 -21.88 19.17
CA ASP A 137 -10.73 -21.35 20.25
C ASP A 137 -9.84 -20.21 19.80
N SER A 138 -9.59 -19.27 20.71
CA SER A 138 -8.68 -18.16 20.51
C SER A 138 -7.51 -18.19 21.50
N GLY A 139 -6.29 -18.10 20.99
CA GLY A 139 -5.10 -17.86 21.79
C GLY A 139 -4.61 -16.42 21.60
N TYR A 140 -4.19 -15.79 22.68
CA TYR A 140 -3.62 -14.45 22.66
C TYR A 140 -2.29 -14.41 23.39
N VAL A 141 -1.28 -13.83 22.75
CA VAL A 141 0.03 -13.54 23.36
C VAL A 141 0.29 -12.05 23.20
N ASN A 142 0.36 -11.34 24.32
CA ASN A 142 0.59 -9.90 24.36
C ASN A 142 1.95 -9.60 24.97
N VAL A 143 2.84 -9.01 24.16
CA VAL A 143 4.17 -8.57 24.58
C VAL A 143 4.13 -7.05 24.77
N ASN A 144 3.81 -6.65 26.00
CA ASN A 144 3.63 -5.25 26.39
C ASN A 144 5.00 -4.56 26.58
N THR A 145 4.99 -3.24 26.72
CA THR A 145 6.20 -2.44 27.01
C THR A 145 7.07 -3.07 28.09
N GLY A 146 8.33 -3.32 27.75
CA GLY A 146 9.33 -3.92 28.66
C GLY A 146 9.23 -5.43 28.85
N GLY A 147 8.19 -6.09 28.32
CA GLY A 147 8.07 -7.55 28.31
C GLY A 147 8.97 -8.21 27.26
N VAL A 148 9.43 -9.43 27.56
CA VAL A 148 10.32 -10.20 26.68
C VAL A 148 9.76 -11.60 26.41
N LEU A 149 9.56 -11.92 25.13
CA LEU A 149 9.21 -13.26 24.65
C LEU A 149 10.35 -13.82 23.81
N GLN A 150 10.83 -15.01 24.18
CA GLN A 150 11.80 -15.78 23.41
C GLN A 150 11.23 -17.17 23.13
N VAL A 151 11.17 -17.53 21.85
CA VAL A 151 10.67 -18.82 21.40
C VAL A 151 11.69 -19.48 20.48
N SER A 152 12.13 -20.70 20.82
CA SER A 152 13.05 -21.48 19.99
C SER A 152 12.35 -22.53 19.13
N GLN A 153 11.06 -22.77 19.37
CA GLN A 153 10.24 -23.71 18.61
C GLN A 153 9.67 -23.04 17.36
N VAL A 154 9.25 -23.85 16.38
CA VAL A 154 8.34 -23.38 15.33
C VAL A 154 7.05 -22.92 16.00
N THR A 155 6.58 -21.71 15.67
CA THR A 155 5.36 -21.15 16.23
C THR A 155 4.21 -21.19 15.23
N HIS A 156 3.05 -21.67 15.67
CA HIS A 156 1.81 -21.69 14.90
C HIS A 156 0.80 -20.74 15.54
N LEU A 157 0.33 -19.75 14.79
CA LEU A 157 -0.82 -18.91 15.15
C LEU A 157 -2.02 -19.34 14.32
N GLY A 158 -3.10 -19.78 14.96
CA GLY A 158 -4.28 -20.30 14.28
C GLY A 158 -3.98 -21.63 13.62
N THR A 159 -3.88 -22.68 14.44
CA THR A 159 -3.38 -24.00 14.03
C THR A 159 -4.41 -24.77 13.22
N ASP A 160 -5.64 -24.95 13.69
CA ASP A 160 -6.68 -25.76 13.00
C ASP A 160 -7.86 -24.92 12.48
N SER A 161 -8.87 -25.60 11.94
CA SER A 161 -10.03 -24.96 11.31
C SER A 161 -10.88 -24.19 12.31
N GLY A 162 -11.13 -22.91 12.03
CA GLY A 162 -12.02 -22.06 12.83
C GLY A 162 -11.42 -21.53 14.13
N CYS A 163 -10.13 -21.73 14.38
CA CYS A 163 -9.42 -21.14 15.52
C CYS A 163 -8.72 -19.84 15.13
N VAL A 164 -8.39 -19.02 16.15
CA VAL A 164 -7.66 -17.76 15.97
C VAL A 164 -6.43 -17.71 16.88
N GLY A 165 -5.25 -17.52 16.30
CA GLY A 165 -4.03 -17.26 17.07
C GLY A 165 -3.60 -15.82 16.93
N ASN A 166 -3.42 -15.12 18.05
CA ASN A 166 -3.02 -13.71 18.07
C ASN A 166 -1.68 -13.52 18.77
N LEU A 167 -0.80 -12.76 18.13
CA LEU A 167 0.41 -12.20 18.71
C LEU A 167 0.36 -10.68 18.62
N THR A 168 0.41 -9.99 19.77
CA THR A 168 0.51 -8.53 19.82
C THR A 168 1.86 -8.13 20.38
N VAL A 169 2.59 -7.27 19.66
CA VAL A 169 3.80 -6.60 20.16
C VAL A 169 3.47 -5.11 20.33
N ALA A 170 3.37 -4.69 21.59
CA ALA A 170 2.95 -3.36 22.00
C ALA A 170 3.97 -2.73 22.96
N GLY A 171 5.25 -2.77 22.56
CA GLY A 171 6.34 -2.05 23.21
C GLY A 171 7.45 -2.93 23.77
N GLY A 172 7.23 -4.24 23.87
CA GLY A 172 8.25 -5.21 24.30
C GLY A 172 9.06 -5.81 23.16
N ALA A 173 9.76 -6.90 23.44
CA ALA A 173 10.58 -7.61 22.46
C ALA A 173 10.12 -9.07 22.32
N ALA A 174 9.75 -9.47 21.10
CA ALA A 174 9.42 -10.84 20.75
C ALA A 174 10.46 -11.39 19.77
N THR A 175 11.10 -12.51 20.12
CA THR A 175 12.11 -13.16 19.29
C THR A 175 11.73 -14.62 19.02
N PHE A 176 11.56 -14.93 17.74
CA PHE A 176 11.36 -16.29 17.24
C PHE A 176 12.65 -16.75 16.58
N SER A 177 13.34 -17.70 17.22
CA SER A 177 14.61 -18.23 16.70
C SER A 177 14.40 -19.19 15.54
N ASP A 178 13.21 -19.77 15.42
CA ASP A 178 12.75 -20.54 14.27
C ASP A 178 11.53 -19.84 13.62
N SER A 179 10.71 -20.60 12.89
CA SER A 179 9.72 -20.09 11.96
C SER A 179 8.47 -19.64 12.71
N LEU A 180 7.88 -18.54 12.23
CA LEU A 180 6.57 -18.07 12.67
C LEU A 180 5.56 -18.31 11.54
N LEU A 181 4.59 -19.21 11.77
CA LEU A 181 3.52 -19.53 10.85
C LEU A 181 2.22 -18.84 11.30
N VAL A 182 1.68 -17.97 10.45
CA VAL A 182 0.52 -17.13 10.73
C VAL A 182 -0.64 -17.60 9.85
N GLY A 183 -1.58 -18.33 10.45
CA GLY A 183 -2.62 -19.08 9.73
C GLY A 183 -2.03 -20.36 9.16
N ASN A 184 -2.04 -21.43 9.96
CA ASN A 184 -1.33 -22.66 9.63
C ASN A 184 -2.14 -23.60 8.72
N SER A 185 -3.30 -24.07 9.19
CA SER A 185 -4.11 -25.12 8.53
C SER A 185 -5.41 -24.60 7.92
N LEU A 186 -6.18 -25.52 7.34
CA LEU A 186 -7.44 -25.24 6.63
C LEU A 186 -8.46 -24.49 7.51
N GLY A 187 -8.67 -23.21 7.22
CA GLY A 187 -9.60 -22.36 7.96
C GLY A 187 -9.05 -21.81 9.28
N GLY A 188 -7.76 -22.00 9.58
CA GLY A 188 -7.09 -21.37 10.72
C GLY A 188 -6.71 -19.93 10.42
N THR A 189 -6.95 -19.03 11.37
CA THR A 189 -6.62 -17.60 11.24
C THR A 189 -5.49 -17.23 12.20
N GLY A 190 -4.35 -16.80 11.67
CA GLY A 190 -3.29 -16.21 12.46
C GLY A 190 -3.28 -14.69 12.30
N VAL A 191 -3.05 -13.98 13.39
CA VAL A 191 -2.94 -12.52 13.42
C VAL A 191 -1.70 -12.11 14.18
N VAL A 192 -0.90 -11.23 13.59
CA VAL A 192 0.20 -10.54 14.26
C VAL A 192 -0.10 -9.05 14.22
N THR A 193 -0.08 -8.40 15.38
CA THR A 193 -0.25 -6.95 15.50
C THR A 193 1.01 -6.32 16.08
N ILE A 194 1.56 -5.30 15.41
CA ILE A 194 2.73 -4.54 15.86
C ILE A 194 2.34 -3.07 15.94
N THR A 195 2.24 -2.57 17.17
CA THR A 195 1.95 -1.14 17.44
C THR A 195 3.19 -0.39 17.90
N SER A 196 4.13 -1.08 18.54
CA SER A 196 5.43 -0.58 18.99
C SER A 196 6.32 -1.76 19.41
N GLY A 197 7.57 -1.51 19.82
CA GLY A 197 8.50 -2.56 20.21
C GLY A 197 9.13 -3.28 19.01
N THR A 198 9.67 -4.48 19.24
CA THR A 198 10.45 -5.22 18.24
C THR A 198 9.97 -6.66 18.10
N LEU A 199 9.68 -7.07 16.86
CA LEU A 199 9.47 -8.46 16.49
C LEU A 199 10.65 -8.94 15.62
N THR A 200 11.35 -9.97 16.07
CA THR A 200 12.48 -10.58 15.35
C THR A 200 12.15 -12.02 15.00
N ILE A 201 12.29 -12.39 13.72
CA ILE A 201 12.17 -13.76 13.23
C ILE A 201 13.46 -14.14 12.51
N ASN A 202 14.06 -15.27 12.91
CA ASN A 202 15.40 -15.64 12.46
C ASN A 202 15.43 -16.65 11.30
N THR A 203 14.31 -17.31 10.97
CA THR A 203 14.25 -18.27 9.85
C THR A 203 13.25 -17.85 8.80
N VAL A 204 11.96 -18.06 9.03
CA VAL A 204 10.91 -17.77 8.04
C VAL A 204 9.67 -17.23 8.74
N LEU A 205 9.16 -16.09 8.27
CA LEU A 205 7.80 -15.64 8.51
C LEU A 205 6.91 -16.12 7.36
N GLN A 206 5.92 -16.97 7.64
CA GLN A 206 5.01 -17.50 6.62
C GLN A 206 3.57 -17.24 6.98
N MET A 207 2.82 -16.64 6.06
CA MET A 207 1.40 -16.36 6.23
C MET A 207 0.56 -17.25 5.30
N ALA A 208 -0.51 -17.82 5.84
CA ALA A 208 -1.40 -18.77 5.16
C ALA A 208 -0.64 -19.99 4.60
N TYR A 209 -0.09 -20.82 5.51
CA TYR A 209 0.95 -21.79 5.23
C TYR A 209 0.52 -23.00 4.37
N SER A 210 -0.42 -23.83 4.86
CA SER A 210 -0.58 -25.20 4.32
C SER A 210 -1.74 -25.39 3.35
N SER A 211 -2.68 -24.46 3.28
CA SER A 211 -3.93 -24.63 2.51
C SER A 211 -4.51 -23.32 1.99
N ASP A 212 -5.39 -23.42 0.99
CA ASP A 212 -6.02 -22.29 0.31
C ASP A 212 -7.03 -21.55 1.21
N ALA A 213 -7.53 -22.20 2.27
CA ALA A 213 -8.43 -21.58 3.25
C ALA A 213 -7.71 -21.07 4.51
N ALA A 214 -6.39 -21.22 4.62
CA ALA A 214 -5.63 -20.62 5.72
C ALA A 214 -5.60 -19.09 5.54
N VAL A 215 -5.72 -18.34 6.64
CA VAL A 215 -5.70 -16.88 6.62
C VAL A 215 -4.60 -16.36 7.53
N GLY A 216 -3.67 -15.58 6.97
CA GLY A 216 -2.61 -14.91 7.72
C GLY A 216 -2.73 -13.40 7.64
N ILE A 217 -2.71 -12.74 8.79
CA ILE A 217 -2.86 -11.28 8.87
C ILE A 217 -1.70 -10.71 9.68
N VAL A 218 -1.05 -9.68 9.14
CA VAL A 218 -0.12 -8.83 9.88
C VAL A 218 -0.61 -7.39 9.81
N GLU A 219 -0.80 -6.76 10.96
CA GLU A 219 -1.19 -5.36 11.13
C GLU A 219 -0.04 -4.60 11.79
N MET A 220 0.51 -3.59 11.11
CA MET A 220 1.66 -2.84 11.59
C MET A 220 1.40 -1.33 11.54
N SER A 221 1.24 -0.72 12.72
CA SER A 221 1.07 0.74 12.87
C SER A 221 2.31 1.43 13.43
N GLY A 222 3.26 0.68 13.97
CA GLY A 222 4.51 1.17 14.54
C GLY A 222 5.49 0.04 14.84
N GLY A 223 6.55 0.33 15.61
CA GLY A 223 7.57 -0.66 16.00
C GLY A 223 8.49 -1.08 14.85
N THR A 224 9.24 -2.16 15.07
CA THR A 224 10.20 -2.70 14.10
C THR A 224 10.00 -4.21 13.91
N LEU A 225 9.96 -4.64 12.65
CA LEU A 225 9.98 -6.04 12.25
C LEU A 225 11.33 -6.37 11.60
N PHE A 226 12.09 -7.27 12.23
CA PHE A 226 13.37 -7.78 11.72
C PHE A 226 13.23 -9.21 11.19
N HIS A 227 13.52 -9.40 9.90
CA HIS A 227 13.50 -10.70 9.21
C HIS A 227 14.61 -10.78 8.13
N ASN A 228 15.87 -10.66 8.55
CA ASN A 228 17.03 -10.54 7.65
C ASN A 228 17.69 -11.89 7.26
N ASN A 229 17.23 -13.02 7.82
CA ASN A 229 17.90 -14.31 7.66
C ASN A 229 17.14 -15.31 6.77
N GLY A 230 15.96 -14.96 6.26
CA GLY A 230 15.21 -15.78 5.32
C GLY A 230 14.15 -14.99 4.55
N THR A 231 13.17 -15.70 3.99
CA THR A 231 12.14 -15.12 3.10
C THR A 231 10.81 -14.94 3.83
N MET A 232 10.26 -13.73 3.81
CA MET A 232 8.91 -13.49 4.29
C MET A 232 7.92 -13.90 3.19
N LEU A 233 6.96 -14.77 3.52
CA LEU A 233 5.95 -15.23 2.57
C LEU A 233 4.57 -14.67 2.94
N VAL A 234 4.05 -13.81 2.07
CA VAL A 234 2.70 -13.23 2.17
C VAL A 234 1.79 -14.00 1.22
N GLY A 235 0.91 -14.85 1.77
CA GLY A 235 -0.01 -15.66 0.96
C GLY A 235 0.73 -16.84 0.36
N ARG A 236 1.16 -17.78 1.22
CA ARG A 236 1.96 -18.93 0.76
C ARG A 236 1.13 -19.85 -0.13
N LYS A 237 0.00 -20.33 0.39
CA LYS A 237 -1.00 -21.14 -0.31
C LYS A 237 -2.42 -20.60 -0.15
N GLY A 238 -2.73 -19.98 0.99
CA GLY A 238 -4.01 -19.33 1.23
C GLY A 238 -3.94 -17.82 1.07
N VAL A 239 -4.86 -17.14 1.75
CA VAL A 239 -5.01 -15.68 1.70
C VAL A 239 -4.19 -15.03 2.80
N ALA A 240 -3.35 -14.06 2.47
CA ALA A 240 -2.70 -13.25 3.48
C ALA A 240 -2.68 -11.77 3.18
N ASN A 241 -2.83 -10.98 4.24
CA ASN A 241 -2.74 -9.52 4.21
C ASN A 241 -1.62 -9.05 5.14
N PHE A 242 -0.74 -8.21 4.62
CA PHE A 242 0.21 -7.44 5.40
C PHE A 242 -0.15 -5.96 5.25
N ASN A 243 -0.65 -5.36 6.32
CA ASN A 243 -1.11 -3.98 6.33
C ASN A 243 -0.16 -3.14 7.17
N GLN A 244 0.40 -2.09 6.58
CA GLN A 244 1.34 -1.20 7.22
C GLN A 244 0.87 0.25 7.11
N SER A 245 0.71 0.92 8.25
CA SER A 245 0.47 2.37 8.32
C SER A 245 1.62 3.14 8.97
N GLY A 246 2.60 2.44 9.54
CA GLY A 246 3.76 3.03 10.21
C GLY A 246 4.83 2.00 10.58
N GLY A 247 5.85 2.44 11.31
CA GLY A 247 6.96 1.58 11.77
C GLY A 247 7.96 1.20 10.66
N GLU A 248 8.85 0.26 10.99
CA GLU A 248 9.98 -0.13 10.14
C GLU A 248 10.03 -1.65 9.88
N VAL A 249 10.10 -2.06 8.61
CA VAL A 249 10.37 -3.45 8.22
C VAL A 249 11.78 -3.55 7.64
N ASN A 250 12.60 -4.38 8.27
CA ASN A 250 13.90 -4.78 7.76
C ASN A 250 13.84 -6.26 7.40
N ALA A 251 13.85 -6.55 6.10
CA ALA A 251 13.75 -7.91 5.61
C ALA A 251 14.87 -8.23 4.62
N LYS A 252 15.13 -9.52 4.41
CA LYS A 252 15.95 -9.96 3.29
C LYS A 252 15.12 -10.02 2.02
N ASP A 253 14.29 -11.03 1.91
CA ASP A 253 13.43 -11.28 0.75
C ASP A 253 11.97 -11.27 1.18
N ILE A 254 11.10 -10.74 0.33
CA ILE A 254 9.64 -10.84 0.49
C ILE A 254 9.04 -11.42 -0.79
N VAL A 255 8.16 -12.41 -0.63
CA VAL A 255 7.36 -12.97 -1.72
C VAL A 255 5.88 -12.82 -1.36
N VAL A 256 5.12 -12.22 -2.26
CA VAL A 256 3.69 -12.00 -2.15
C VAL A 256 2.99 -12.85 -3.20
N GLY A 257 2.18 -13.83 -2.79
CA GLY A 257 1.69 -14.89 -3.67
C GLY A 257 2.81 -15.86 -4.03
N ASN A 258 2.99 -16.93 -3.26
CA ASN A 258 4.18 -17.78 -3.37
C ASN A 258 3.97 -19.13 -4.08
N MET A 259 2.82 -19.78 -3.92
CA MET A 259 2.48 -21.06 -4.55
C MET A 259 1.17 -20.93 -5.33
N ALA A 260 0.85 -21.90 -6.18
CA ALA A 260 -0.47 -22.02 -6.79
C ALA A 260 -1.57 -21.93 -5.70
N GLY A 261 -2.57 -21.09 -5.93
CA GLY A 261 -3.64 -20.78 -4.97
C GLY A 261 -3.28 -19.69 -3.94
N GLY A 262 -1.99 -19.41 -3.75
CA GLY A 262 -1.50 -18.40 -2.82
C GLY A 262 -1.90 -16.99 -3.27
N ASN A 263 -2.67 -16.31 -2.43
CA ASN A 263 -3.15 -14.95 -2.67
C ASN A 263 -2.61 -14.03 -1.58
N GLY A 264 -1.59 -13.26 -1.90
CA GLY A 264 -0.97 -12.31 -0.99
C GLY A 264 -1.28 -10.87 -1.36
N ALA A 265 -1.54 -10.04 -0.36
CA ALA A 265 -1.58 -8.59 -0.50
C ALA A 265 -0.70 -7.91 0.56
N MET A 266 0.14 -6.97 0.11
CA MET A 266 0.82 -6.02 0.99
C MET A 266 0.26 -4.62 0.72
N ASN A 267 -0.32 -3.99 1.74
CA ASN A 267 -0.90 -2.66 1.67
C ASN A 267 -0.11 -1.72 2.59
N ILE A 268 0.51 -0.69 2.00
CA ILE A 268 1.43 0.22 2.71
C ILE A 268 0.91 1.65 2.54
N SER A 269 0.46 2.23 3.64
CA SER A 269 0.02 3.64 3.71
C SER A 269 1.03 4.54 4.43
N GLY A 270 2.08 3.96 5.01
CA GLY A 270 3.14 4.67 5.73
C GLY A 270 4.26 3.74 6.19
N GLY A 271 5.26 4.31 6.87
CA GLY A 271 6.42 3.56 7.40
C GLY A 271 7.60 3.44 6.42
N THR A 272 8.64 2.73 6.85
CA THR A 272 9.88 2.53 6.09
C THR A 272 10.18 1.05 5.92
N ASN A 273 10.48 0.64 4.69
CA ASN A 273 10.75 -0.74 4.33
C ASN A 273 12.11 -0.85 3.66
N LEU A 274 13.00 -1.65 4.23
CA LEU A 274 14.31 -1.94 3.66
C LEU A 274 14.45 -3.44 3.41
N LEU A 275 14.51 -3.81 2.13
CA LEU A 275 14.77 -5.17 1.69
C LEU A 275 16.19 -5.24 1.13
N SER A 276 17.04 -6.06 1.78
CA SER A 276 18.40 -6.30 1.27
C SER A 276 18.41 -7.17 0.01
N GLY A 277 17.35 -7.96 -0.21
CA GLY A 277 17.16 -8.85 -1.34
C GLY A 277 15.97 -8.47 -2.21
N ALA A 278 15.21 -9.48 -2.63
CA ALA A 278 14.16 -9.35 -3.63
C ALA A 278 12.77 -9.11 -3.04
N MET A 279 11.97 -8.34 -3.77
CA MET A 279 10.51 -8.29 -3.67
C MET A 279 9.95 -9.04 -4.88
N THR A 280 9.19 -10.11 -4.66
CA THR A 280 8.55 -10.89 -5.74
C THR A 280 7.04 -10.87 -5.58
N LEU A 281 6.33 -10.42 -6.61
CA LEU A 281 4.88 -10.44 -6.70
C LEU A 281 4.44 -11.56 -7.64
N ALA A 282 3.78 -12.56 -7.08
CA ALA A 282 3.35 -13.79 -7.75
C ALA A 282 4.54 -14.61 -8.29
N ARG A 283 4.97 -15.61 -7.51
CA ARG A 283 6.18 -16.39 -7.81
C ARG A 283 5.98 -17.51 -8.82
N VAL A 284 4.83 -18.19 -8.80
CA VAL A 284 4.59 -19.41 -9.58
C VAL A 284 3.21 -19.37 -10.25
N ASP A 285 2.97 -20.29 -11.17
CA ASP A 285 1.66 -20.50 -11.82
C ASP A 285 0.50 -20.56 -10.79
N GLY A 286 -0.55 -19.80 -11.05
CA GLY A 286 -1.74 -19.70 -10.19
C GLY A 286 -1.54 -18.95 -8.87
N ALA A 287 -0.38 -18.32 -8.65
CA ALA A 287 -0.18 -17.40 -7.53
C ALA A 287 -0.65 -15.98 -7.89
N VAL A 288 -1.20 -15.28 -6.91
CA VAL A 288 -1.61 -13.87 -7.02
C VAL A 288 -0.89 -13.05 -5.97
N GLY A 289 -0.18 -12.01 -6.41
CA GLY A 289 0.59 -11.14 -5.54
C GLY A 289 0.33 -9.67 -5.82
N ALA A 290 -0.07 -8.93 -4.80
CA ALA A 290 -0.32 -7.50 -4.89
C ALA A 290 0.52 -6.69 -3.90
N LEU A 291 1.19 -5.64 -4.38
CA LEU A 291 1.76 -4.58 -3.56
C LEU A 291 1.05 -3.27 -3.86
N ASN A 292 0.36 -2.71 -2.87
CA ASN A 292 -0.34 -1.44 -2.97
C ASN A 292 0.33 -0.45 -2.01
N MET A 293 0.86 0.64 -2.53
CA MET A 293 1.43 1.72 -1.73
C MET A 293 0.63 3.01 -1.93
N SER A 294 0.14 3.59 -0.84
CA SER A 294 -0.51 4.92 -0.79
C SER A 294 0.25 5.94 0.05
N GLY A 295 1.36 5.51 0.67
CA GLY A 295 2.34 6.35 1.36
C GLY A 295 3.57 5.54 1.76
N GLY A 296 4.52 6.20 2.42
CA GLY A 296 5.72 5.56 2.96
C GLY A 296 6.82 5.28 1.93
N SER A 297 7.90 4.65 2.39
CA SER A 297 9.09 4.37 1.57
C SER A 297 9.44 2.89 1.56
N MET A 298 9.77 2.36 0.39
CA MET A 298 10.34 1.02 0.22
C MET A 298 11.59 1.05 -0.65
N ILE A 299 12.63 0.37 -0.20
CA ILE A 299 13.87 0.17 -0.96
C ILE A 299 14.11 -1.33 -1.09
N VAL A 300 14.24 -1.80 -2.33
CA VAL A 300 14.49 -3.20 -2.67
C VAL A 300 15.68 -3.33 -3.61
N SER A 301 16.40 -4.44 -3.54
CA SER A 301 17.46 -4.73 -4.51
C SER A 301 16.86 -5.05 -5.87
N SER A 302 15.94 -6.01 -5.94
CA SER A 302 15.25 -6.40 -7.17
C SER A 302 13.74 -6.50 -6.95
N MET A 303 12.98 -5.95 -7.90
CA MET A 303 11.53 -6.08 -7.99
C MET A 303 11.20 -7.05 -9.12
N LEU A 304 10.40 -8.08 -8.83
CA LEU A 304 9.89 -9.04 -9.81
C LEU A 304 8.37 -9.00 -9.76
N VAL A 305 7.73 -8.72 -10.89
CA VAL A 305 6.27 -8.67 -11.01
C VAL A 305 5.85 -9.75 -11.99
N GLY A 306 5.03 -10.70 -11.52
CA GLY A 306 4.55 -11.84 -12.30
C GLY A 306 5.70 -12.72 -12.77
N LYS A 307 6.25 -13.60 -11.93
CA LYS A 307 7.52 -14.29 -12.23
C LYS A 307 7.37 -15.44 -13.25
N GLU A 308 6.41 -16.35 -13.04
CA GLU A 308 6.27 -17.55 -13.86
C GLU A 308 4.96 -17.51 -14.66
N LEU A 309 4.89 -18.34 -15.71
CA LEU A 309 3.70 -18.51 -16.55
C LEU A 309 2.44 -18.70 -15.71
N GLY A 310 1.39 -17.91 -15.98
CA GLY A 310 0.11 -18.00 -15.27
C GLY A 310 0.08 -17.35 -13.87
N SER A 311 1.16 -16.70 -13.45
CA SER A 311 1.20 -15.90 -12.23
C SER A 311 0.68 -14.47 -12.46
N VAL A 312 0.00 -13.88 -11.47
CA VAL A 312 -0.57 -12.53 -11.55
C VAL A 312 0.07 -11.61 -10.52
N GLY A 313 1.03 -10.80 -10.96
CA GLY A 313 1.72 -9.82 -10.13
C GLY A 313 1.22 -8.40 -10.39
N THR A 314 0.89 -7.66 -9.33
CA THR A 314 0.38 -6.28 -9.42
C THR A 314 1.07 -5.33 -8.45
N LEU A 315 1.59 -4.21 -8.96
CA LEU A 315 2.14 -3.11 -8.18
C LEU A 315 1.30 -1.85 -8.43
N THR A 316 0.79 -1.23 -7.37
CA THR A 316 0.13 0.07 -7.44
C THR A 316 0.83 1.06 -6.54
N LEU A 317 1.23 2.21 -7.07
CA LEU A 317 1.71 3.37 -6.32
C LEU A 317 0.71 4.53 -6.43
N SER A 318 0.37 5.13 -5.30
CA SER A 318 -0.57 6.23 -5.16
C SER A 318 -0.15 7.13 -3.99
N GLY A 319 -0.66 8.35 -3.88
CA GLY A 319 -0.20 9.35 -2.91
C GLY A 319 1.17 9.96 -3.25
N ALA A 320 1.25 11.30 -3.20
CA ALA A 320 2.44 12.06 -3.59
C ALA A 320 3.69 11.74 -2.76
N ASP A 321 3.51 11.33 -1.50
CA ASP A 321 4.61 10.98 -0.58
C ASP A 321 5.07 9.51 -0.70
N THR A 322 4.51 8.75 -1.64
CA THR A 322 4.91 7.35 -1.87
C THR A 322 6.24 7.29 -2.60
N TYR A 323 7.16 6.49 -2.07
CA TYR A 323 8.47 6.26 -2.69
C TYR A 323 8.80 4.77 -2.73
N LEU A 324 8.99 4.24 -3.93
CA LEU A 324 9.53 2.90 -4.15
C LEU A 324 10.81 2.98 -4.96
N LYS A 325 11.88 2.34 -4.48
CA LYS A 325 13.12 2.18 -5.23
C LYS A 325 13.42 0.70 -5.44
N ALA A 326 13.62 0.32 -6.71
CA ALA A 326 14.19 -0.95 -7.11
C ALA A 326 15.53 -0.73 -7.84
N SER A 327 16.53 -1.56 -7.58
CA SER A 327 17.76 -1.50 -8.39
C SER A 327 17.51 -2.12 -9.76
N SER A 328 16.87 -3.29 -9.82
CA SER A 328 16.36 -3.87 -11.07
C SER A 328 14.86 -4.11 -10.97
N LEU A 329 14.15 -3.91 -12.07
CA LEU A 329 12.77 -4.33 -12.26
C LEU A 329 12.72 -5.45 -13.31
N SER A 330 12.00 -6.52 -13.03
CA SER A 330 11.64 -7.56 -14.00
C SER A 330 10.11 -7.62 -14.10
N LEU A 331 9.59 -7.44 -15.31
CA LEU A 331 8.24 -7.85 -15.69
C LEU A 331 8.41 -9.25 -16.29
N GLY A 332 7.83 -10.28 -15.68
CA GLY A 332 8.04 -11.63 -16.19
C GLY A 332 9.41 -12.24 -15.93
N ASP A 333 9.48 -13.57 -16.07
CA ASP A 333 10.68 -14.24 -16.55
C ASP A 333 10.70 -14.09 -18.08
N VAL A 334 11.79 -13.55 -18.64
CA VAL A 334 11.95 -13.29 -20.08
C VAL A 334 11.57 -14.51 -20.93
N GLY A 335 10.53 -14.38 -21.76
CA GLY A 335 10.04 -15.43 -22.65
C GLY A 335 8.98 -16.37 -22.06
N ALA A 336 8.40 -16.04 -20.90
CA ALA A 336 7.27 -16.73 -20.31
C ALA A 336 6.01 -15.85 -20.32
N SER A 337 4.85 -16.43 -20.63
CA SER A 337 3.59 -15.67 -20.66
C SER A 337 3.06 -15.32 -19.26
N VAL A 338 3.26 -14.08 -18.80
CA VAL A 338 2.94 -13.66 -17.41
C VAL A 338 1.80 -12.64 -17.36
N SER A 339 1.27 -12.32 -16.18
CA SER A 339 0.38 -11.17 -16.00
C SER A 339 1.01 -10.20 -15.02
N SER A 340 1.75 -9.25 -15.57
CA SER A 340 2.55 -8.26 -14.84
C SER A 340 1.95 -6.88 -15.04
N SER A 341 1.47 -6.27 -13.96
CA SER A 341 0.89 -4.93 -14.04
C SER A 341 1.49 -4.00 -13.00
N ILE A 342 1.96 -2.84 -13.46
CA ILE A 342 2.44 -1.76 -12.63
C ILE A 342 1.65 -0.51 -12.96
N VAL A 343 1.07 0.12 -11.94
CA VAL A 343 0.34 1.37 -12.06
C VAL A 343 0.97 2.42 -11.14
N VAL A 344 1.38 3.54 -11.71
CA VAL A 344 2.02 4.66 -11.02
C VAL A 344 1.07 5.87 -11.10
N ASN A 345 0.05 5.85 -10.24
CA ASN A 345 -0.96 6.90 -10.15
C ASN A 345 -0.43 8.17 -9.47
N ASP A 346 0.55 8.02 -8.60
CA ASP A 346 1.18 9.14 -7.90
C ASP A 346 2.52 8.70 -7.28
N GLY A 347 3.25 9.63 -6.66
CA GLY A 347 4.51 9.36 -5.98
C GLY A 347 5.64 9.05 -6.96
N THR A 348 6.73 8.49 -6.44
CA THR A 348 7.95 8.20 -7.22
C THR A 348 8.25 6.70 -7.26
N PHE A 349 8.40 6.16 -8.48
CA PHE A 349 8.99 4.86 -8.71
C PHE A 349 10.40 5.00 -9.30
N GLN A 350 11.43 4.70 -8.49
CA GLN A 350 12.81 4.76 -8.93
C GLN A 350 13.33 3.39 -9.38
N VAL A 351 13.86 3.30 -10.61
CA VAL A 351 14.39 2.06 -11.20
C VAL A 351 15.75 2.31 -11.87
N HIS A 352 16.67 1.32 -11.86
CA HIS A 352 17.97 1.47 -12.53
C HIS A 352 18.06 0.72 -13.86
N ALA A 353 17.43 -0.44 -13.95
CA ALA A 353 17.33 -1.26 -15.16
C ALA A 353 15.97 -1.97 -15.19
N ILE A 354 15.38 -2.10 -16.38
CA ILE A 354 14.10 -2.78 -16.59
C ILE A 354 14.34 -3.98 -17.51
N GLN A 355 13.91 -5.16 -17.07
CA GLN A 355 13.93 -6.39 -17.83
C GLN A 355 12.48 -6.76 -18.16
N SER A 356 12.22 -6.97 -19.45
CA SER A 356 10.91 -7.28 -20.00
C SER A 356 11.14 -7.93 -21.37
N ASP A 357 10.25 -8.83 -21.79
CA ASP A 357 10.25 -9.37 -23.15
C ASP A 357 9.38 -8.56 -24.13
N SER A 358 8.83 -7.45 -23.64
CA SER A 358 8.04 -6.47 -24.39
C SER A 358 6.70 -7.00 -24.90
N ASN A 359 6.12 -8.01 -24.26
CA ASN A 359 4.79 -8.51 -24.59
C ASN A 359 3.66 -7.69 -23.92
N SER A 360 3.14 -6.68 -24.62
CA SER A 360 2.08 -5.79 -24.12
C SER A 360 0.70 -6.45 -23.89
N ALA A 361 0.51 -7.70 -24.29
CA ALA A 361 -0.68 -8.47 -23.91
C ALA A 361 -0.63 -8.97 -22.46
N GLU A 362 0.55 -8.96 -21.85
CA GLU A 362 0.90 -9.69 -20.63
C GLU A 362 1.62 -8.81 -19.61
N GLU A 363 2.28 -7.76 -20.09
CA GLU A 363 3.06 -6.82 -19.29
C GLU A 363 2.54 -5.39 -19.47
N SER A 364 2.44 -4.64 -18.37
CA SER A 364 2.07 -3.23 -18.41
C SER A 364 2.79 -2.42 -17.34
N ILE A 365 3.24 -1.23 -17.74
CA ILE A 365 3.59 -0.12 -16.86
C ILE A 365 2.71 1.06 -17.28
N HIS A 366 1.83 1.50 -16.39
CA HIS A 366 0.92 2.61 -16.65
C HIS A 366 1.25 3.80 -15.74
N VAL A 367 1.48 4.99 -16.33
CA VAL A 367 1.80 6.23 -15.62
C VAL A 367 0.61 7.20 -15.73
N ALA A 368 -0.02 7.53 -14.60
CA ALA A 368 -1.25 8.33 -14.57
C ALA A 368 -1.24 9.37 -13.42
N GLY A 369 -0.07 9.91 -13.09
CA GLY A 369 0.09 11.00 -12.11
C GLY A 369 1.35 10.90 -11.25
N GLY A 370 2.00 9.75 -11.19
CA GLY A 370 3.30 9.64 -10.55
C GLY A 370 4.48 9.83 -11.50
N VAL A 371 5.68 9.64 -10.97
CA VAL A 371 6.95 9.89 -11.67
C VAL A 371 7.79 8.63 -11.71
N LEU A 372 8.23 8.26 -12.90
CA LEU A 372 9.29 7.27 -13.07
C LEU A 372 10.65 7.97 -12.98
N LYS A 373 11.48 7.55 -12.04
CA LYS A 373 12.84 8.06 -11.84
C LYS A 373 13.85 7.03 -12.29
N LEU A 374 14.44 7.22 -13.45
CA LEU A 374 15.26 6.24 -14.14
C LEU A 374 16.74 6.60 -14.00
N ARG A 375 17.58 5.66 -13.55
CA ARG A 375 18.99 5.95 -13.30
C ARG A 375 19.76 6.18 -14.61
N HIS A 376 20.58 7.22 -14.62
CA HIS A 376 21.47 7.56 -15.72
C HIS A 376 22.93 7.67 -15.22
N ILE A 377 23.60 6.51 -15.18
CA ILE A 377 25.06 6.39 -15.02
C ILE A 377 25.58 5.40 -16.06
N SER A 378 26.90 5.38 -16.31
CA SER A 378 27.51 4.36 -17.17
C SER A 378 27.10 2.94 -16.73
N GLY A 379 26.46 2.20 -17.64
CA GLY A 379 25.95 0.84 -17.41
C GLY A 379 24.51 0.72 -16.89
N ALA A 380 23.81 1.84 -16.61
CA ALA A 380 22.37 1.83 -16.37
C ALA A 380 21.61 1.90 -17.70
N THR A 381 20.57 1.08 -17.85
CA THR A 381 19.78 0.97 -19.08
C THR A 381 18.33 1.43 -18.90
N GLY A 382 17.89 1.74 -17.68
CA GLY A 382 16.46 1.90 -17.37
C GLY A 382 15.71 2.92 -18.24
N PHE A 383 16.38 3.95 -18.75
CA PHE A 383 15.76 4.90 -19.69
C PHE A 383 15.62 4.35 -21.10
N ASP A 384 16.68 3.75 -21.65
CA ASP A 384 16.63 3.11 -22.96
C ASP A 384 15.61 1.95 -22.94
N ASP A 385 15.56 1.21 -21.83
CA ASP A 385 14.56 0.16 -21.60
C ASP A 385 13.14 0.76 -21.60
N ALA A 386 12.91 1.86 -20.87
CA ALA A 386 11.60 2.52 -20.82
C ALA A 386 11.15 3.03 -22.20
N VAL A 387 12.06 3.60 -23.00
CA VAL A 387 11.76 4.03 -24.37
C VAL A 387 11.37 2.83 -25.25
N ALA A 388 12.09 1.71 -25.16
CA ALA A 388 11.74 0.50 -25.90
C ALA A 388 10.36 -0.05 -25.50
N LEU A 389 9.98 0.09 -24.22
CA LEU A 389 8.66 -0.33 -23.74
C LEU A 389 7.51 0.58 -24.19
N ILE A 390 7.78 1.87 -24.45
CA ILE A 390 6.82 2.76 -25.11
C ILE A 390 6.56 2.24 -26.53
N ASP A 391 7.60 1.95 -27.30
CA ASP A 391 7.49 1.45 -28.68
C ASP A 391 6.76 0.10 -28.75
N ALA A 392 6.88 -0.73 -27.71
CA ALA A 392 6.19 -2.01 -27.58
C ALA A 392 4.73 -1.91 -27.07
N GLY A 393 4.30 -0.73 -26.61
CA GLY A 393 2.99 -0.52 -25.98
C GLY A 393 2.87 -1.12 -24.58
N VAL A 394 3.98 -1.50 -23.94
CA VAL A 394 4.02 -1.98 -22.55
C VAL A 394 3.96 -0.80 -21.58
N LEU A 395 4.69 0.29 -21.90
CA LEU A 395 4.62 1.53 -21.13
C LEU A 395 3.56 2.45 -21.74
N THR A 396 2.50 2.72 -20.98
CA THR A 396 1.38 3.57 -21.37
C THR A 396 1.17 4.68 -20.35
N TRP A 397 0.38 5.69 -20.71
CA TRP A 397 0.11 6.83 -19.84
C TRP A 397 -1.24 7.46 -20.12
N ASP A 398 -1.80 8.07 -19.08
CA ASP A 398 -3.01 8.91 -19.09
C ASP A 398 -2.77 10.16 -18.25
N LYS A 399 -3.75 11.08 -18.23
CA LYS A 399 -3.63 12.33 -17.46
C LYS A 399 -3.48 12.05 -15.97
N GLY A 400 -2.50 12.69 -15.36
CA GLY A 400 -2.35 12.77 -13.92
C GLY A 400 -3.49 13.52 -13.27
N ALA A 401 -4.11 12.98 -12.21
CA ALA A 401 -5.11 13.73 -11.47
C ALA A 401 -4.50 15.01 -10.82
N LEU A 402 -5.32 16.03 -10.59
CA LEU A 402 -4.92 17.23 -9.84
C LEU A 402 -4.32 16.87 -8.46
N GLY A 403 -3.23 17.55 -8.10
CA GLY A 403 -2.56 17.38 -6.80
C GLY A 403 -1.61 16.17 -6.73
N THR A 404 -1.48 15.40 -7.80
CA THR A 404 -0.44 14.36 -7.94
C THR A 404 0.95 14.97 -8.12
N LEU A 405 2.00 14.18 -7.91
CA LEU A 405 3.38 14.61 -8.08
C LEU A 405 3.65 15.12 -9.50
N ALA A 406 3.09 14.47 -10.54
CA ALA A 406 3.23 14.93 -11.91
C ALA A 406 2.71 16.36 -12.12
N SER A 407 1.62 16.75 -11.46
CA SER A 407 1.06 18.11 -11.56
C SER A 407 1.95 19.20 -10.98
N THR A 408 3.01 18.83 -10.24
CA THR A 408 3.98 19.78 -9.66
C THR A 408 5.22 19.99 -10.53
N ILE A 409 5.36 19.24 -11.63
CA ILE A 409 6.53 19.31 -12.51
C ILE A 409 6.19 20.18 -13.72
N ASP A 410 6.98 21.24 -13.91
CA ASP A 410 6.83 22.15 -15.04
C ASP A 410 7.15 21.44 -16.38
N PRO A 411 6.17 21.29 -17.29
CA PRO A 411 6.40 20.68 -18.60
C PRO A 411 7.50 21.38 -19.42
N ALA A 412 7.76 22.67 -19.17
CA ALA A 412 8.81 23.41 -19.86
C ALA A 412 10.24 22.92 -19.51
N THR A 413 10.41 22.13 -18.45
CA THR A 413 11.70 21.51 -18.13
C THR A 413 11.94 20.22 -18.90
N ALA A 414 10.93 19.67 -19.58
CA ALA A 414 11.06 18.47 -20.37
C ALA A 414 12.02 18.69 -21.56
N THR A 415 12.91 17.74 -21.77
CA THR A 415 13.84 17.72 -22.91
C THR A 415 13.37 16.76 -24.01
N MET A 416 12.44 15.86 -23.69
CA MET A 416 11.84 14.89 -24.60
C MET A 416 10.35 14.69 -24.27
N SER A 417 9.57 14.23 -25.23
CA SER A 417 8.16 13.89 -25.03
C SER A 417 7.62 12.88 -26.05
N TRP A 418 6.51 12.23 -25.69
CA TRP A 418 5.73 11.31 -26.52
C TRP A 418 4.24 11.64 -26.39
N THR A 419 3.46 11.55 -27.46
CA THR A 419 2.01 11.83 -27.43
C THR A 419 1.26 10.56 -27.82
N ASN A 420 0.27 10.14 -27.02
CA ASN A 420 -0.54 8.97 -27.31
C ASN A 420 -1.71 9.31 -28.27
N GLU A 421 -2.50 8.31 -28.65
CA GLU A 421 -3.65 8.48 -29.56
C GLU A 421 -4.73 9.42 -29.02
N SER A 422 -4.82 9.55 -27.69
CA SER A 422 -5.73 10.45 -26.99
C SER A 422 -5.22 11.89 -26.90
N GLY A 423 -4.04 12.19 -27.44
CA GLY A 423 -3.42 13.53 -27.38
C GLY A 423 -2.70 13.85 -26.07
N ILE A 424 -2.61 12.88 -25.14
CA ILE A 424 -1.98 13.08 -23.84
C ILE A 424 -0.46 12.94 -23.98
N VAL A 425 0.29 13.85 -23.38
CA VAL A 425 1.76 13.88 -23.48
C VAL A 425 2.43 13.17 -22.31
N LEU A 426 3.40 12.32 -22.57
CA LEU A 426 4.39 11.84 -21.61
C LEU A 426 5.66 12.68 -21.78
N TYR A 427 6.11 13.35 -20.73
CA TYR A 427 7.31 14.17 -20.70
C TYR A 427 8.49 13.39 -20.13
N ALA A 428 9.70 13.74 -20.57
CA ALA A 428 10.93 13.33 -19.91
C ALA A 428 11.91 14.49 -19.78
N ASP A 429 12.49 14.63 -18.59
CA ASP A 429 13.63 15.49 -18.32
C ASP A 429 14.90 14.63 -18.30
N THR A 430 15.70 14.78 -19.34
CA THR A 430 17.01 14.14 -19.50
C THR A 430 18.17 15.07 -19.16
N ASN A 431 17.89 16.24 -18.59
CA ASN A 431 18.91 17.18 -18.18
C ASN A 431 19.64 16.66 -16.93
N THR A 432 20.80 16.04 -17.15
CA THR A 432 21.62 15.46 -16.07
C THR A 432 22.30 16.48 -15.15
N ASN A 433 22.08 17.78 -15.35
CA ASN A 433 22.87 18.86 -14.74
C ASN A 433 22.78 18.95 -13.20
N ASN A 434 22.06 18.04 -12.51
CA ASN A 434 22.26 17.84 -11.08
C ASN A 434 21.81 16.51 -10.48
N THR A 435 21.39 15.52 -11.28
CA THR A 435 20.96 14.23 -10.71
C THR A 435 21.40 13.10 -11.64
N HIS A 436 21.91 12.01 -11.08
CA HIS A 436 22.25 10.78 -11.81
C HIS A 436 20.99 10.03 -12.32
N TYR A 437 19.95 10.78 -12.71
CA TYR A 437 18.61 10.30 -13.00
C TYR A 437 17.96 11.12 -14.10
N TYR A 438 17.11 10.44 -14.86
CA TYR A 438 16.09 11.01 -15.70
C TYR A 438 14.73 10.86 -15.04
N TYR A 439 13.83 11.79 -15.33
CA TYR A 439 12.47 11.81 -14.79
C TYR A 439 11.50 11.69 -15.95
N MET A 440 10.51 10.80 -15.83
CA MET A 440 9.40 10.68 -16.78
C MET A 440 8.08 10.83 -16.05
N TRP A 441 7.17 11.65 -16.58
CA TRP A 441 5.86 11.92 -16.00
C TRP A 441 4.85 12.20 -17.10
N ALA A 442 3.60 11.80 -16.88
CA ALA A 442 2.51 12.12 -17.78
C ALA A 442 2.02 13.55 -17.56
N GLU A 443 1.46 14.16 -18.60
CA GLU A 443 0.67 15.39 -18.52
C GLU A 443 -0.34 15.25 -17.38
N ALA A 444 -0.41 16.25 -16.52
CA ALA A 444 -1.42 16.29 -15.48
C ALA A 444 -2.63 17.08 -15.97
N GLU A 445 -3.80 16.77 -15.41
CA GLU A 445 -4.89 17.72 -15.37
C GLU A 445 -4.39 19.02 -14.75
N MET A 446 -4.59 20.12 -15.48
CA MET A 446 -4.37 21.46 -14.99
C MET A 446 -5.73 22.07 -14.70
N PRO A 447 -5.88 22.83 -13.60
CA PRO A 447 -7.13 23.53 -13.36
C PRO A 447 -7.35 24.52 -14.51
N VAL A 448 -8.57 24.58 -15.03
CA VAL A 448 -8.96 25.63 -15.97
C VAL A 448 -8.72 26.97 -15.27
N PRO A 449 -7.87 27.88 -15.81
CA PRO A 449 -7.59 29.15 -15.16
C PRO A 449 -8.89 29.89 -14.86
N THR A 450 -9.08 30.32 -13.62
CA THR A 450 -10.30 31.05 -13.23
C THR A 450 -10.27 32.48 -13.77
N PHE A 451 -11.40 33.19 -13.70
CA PHE A 451 -11.39 34.64 -13.94
C PHE A 451 -10.44 35.38 -13.00
N SER A 452 -10.26 34.90 -11.76
CA SER A 452 -9.31 35.47 -10.82
C SER A 452 -7.87 35.31 -11.30
N ASP A 453 -7.51 34.15 -11.85
CA ASP A 453 -6.18 33.90 -12.40
C ASP A 453 -5.93 34.82 -13.61
N TRP A 454 -6.88 34.88 -14.54
CA TRP A 454 -6.86 35.80 -15.68
C TRP A 454 -6.69 37.26 -15.23
N SER A 455 -7.46 37.72 -14.25
CA SER A 455 -7.36 39.11 -13.76
C SER A 455 -6.00 39.41 -13.14
N THR A 456 -5.37 38.40 -12.51
CA THR A 456 -4.05 38.52 -11.90
C THR A 456 -2.97 38.61 -12.96
N ASP A 457 -3.08 37.83 -14.04
CA ASP A 457 -2.12 37.82 -15.15
C ASP A 457 -2.10 39.17 -15.88
N PHE A 458 -3.24 39.84 -15.99
CA PHE A 458 -3.33 41.22 -16.51
C PHE A 458 -2.97 42.29 -15.47
N GLY A 459 -2.64 41.91 -14.24
CA GLY A 459 -2.24 42.84 -13.18
C GLY A 459 -3.38 43.74 -12.68
N MET A 460 -4.63 43.28 -12.79
CA MET A 460 -5.82 44.04 -12.42
C MET A 460 -5.95 44.13 -10.89
N THR A 461 -5.53 45.25 -10.31
CA THR A 461 -5.46 45.45 -8.84
C THR A 461 -6.65 46.20 -8.24
N SER A 462 -7.54 46.76 -9.07
CA SER A 462 -8.77 47.47 -8.70
C SER A 462 -9.78 47.34 -9.84
N ASN A 463 -11.09 47.50 -9.60
CA ASN A 463 -12.13 47.36 -10.64
C ASN A 463 -11.99 46.03 -11.41
N ASN A 464 -11.75 44.94 -10.68
CA ASN A 464 -11.42 43.63 -11.23
C ASN A 464 -12.54 42.60 -11.00
N THR A 465 -13.79 43.05 -10.78
CA THR A 465 -14.95 42.15 -10.79
C THR A 465 -15.50 41.99 -12.21
N TYR A 466 -16.36 40.98 -12.43
CA TYR A 466 -16.98 40.73 -13.74
C TYR A 466 -17.67 41.94 -14.38
N ALA A 467 -18.33 42.76 -13.56
CA ALA A 467 -19.15 43.88 -14.02
C ALA A 467 -18.37 45.19 -14.16
N ASP A 468 -17.13 45.21 -13.67
CA ASP A 468 -16.27 46.36 -13.82
C ASP A 468 -15.73 46.44 -15.25
N ASP A 469 -15.21 47.62 -15.59
CA ASP A 469 -14.57 47.96 -16.85
C ASP A 469 -13.22 48.58 -16.44
N PHE A 470 -12.13 47.81 -16.59
CA PHE A 470 -10.85 48.15 -15.98
C PHE A 470 -10.14 49.31 -16.70
N ASP A 471 -10.20 49.32 -18.03
CA ASP A 471 -9.50 50.32 -18.86
C ASP A 471 -10.40 51.45 -19.37
N GLY A 472 -11.72 51.33 -19.20
CA GLY A 472 -12.71 52.36 -19.48
C GLY A 472 -13.21 52.38 -20.93
N ASP A 473 -13.10 51.27 -21.66
CA ASP A 473 -13.55 51.15 -23.05
C ASP A 473 -15.04 50.78 -23.22
N PHE A 474 -15.75 50.64 -22.09
CA PHE A 474 -17.14 50.20 -21.96
C PHE A 474 -17.38 48.70 -22.16
N LEU A 475 -16.34 47.89 -22.28
CA LEU A 475 -16.40 46.44 -22.22
C LEU A 475 -16.20 46.00 -20.77
N SER A 476 -17.13 45.21 -20.25
CA SER A 476 -16.96 44.67 -18.89
C SER A 476 -15.86 43.61 -18.88
N ASN A 477 -15.12 43.48 -17.79
CA ASN A 477 -14.08 42.46 -17.62
C ASN A 477 -14.58 41.03 -17.91
N LEU A 478 -15.86 40.71 -17.62
CA LEU A 478 -16.46 39.42 -18.01
C LEU A 478 -16.45 39.22 -19.53
N ALA A 479 -16.82 40.25 -20.27
CA ALA A 479 -16.84 40.21 -21.72
C ALA A 479 -15.41 40.08 -22.25
N GLU A 480 -14.45 40.79 -21.67
CA GLU A 480 -13.03 40.66 -22.07
C GLU A 480 -12.47 39.26 -21.81
N TYR A 481 -12.68 38.73 -20.61
CA TYR A 481 -12.31 37.36 -20.26
C TYR A 481 -12.92 36.31 -21.20
N ALA A 482 -14.19 36.50 -21.58
CA ALA A 482 -14.92 35.59 -22.43
C ALA A 482 -14.61 35.76 -23.93
N LEU A 483 -14.17 36.93 -24.37
CA LEU A 483 -13.83 37.23 -25.77
C LEU A 483 -12.31 37.19 -26.04
N GLY A 484 -11.49 37.08 -24.99
CA GLY A 484 -10.03 37.08 -25.11
C GLY A 484 -9.46 38.46 -25.40
N SER A 485 -10.14 39.53 -25.00
CA SER A 485 -9.65 40.90 -25.13
C SER A 485 -8.66 41.25 -24.01
N ASN A 486 -7.89 42.33 -24.21
CA ASN A 486 -6.95 42.83 -23.24
C ASN A 486 -7.59 43.90 -22.31
N PRO A 487 -7.86 43.57 -21.04
CA PRO A 487 -8.50 44.48 -20.07
C PRO A 487 -7.66 45.67 -19.65
N THR A 488 -6.49 45.86 -20.22
CA THR A 488 -5.58 46.96 -19.93
C THR A 488 -5.33 47.87 -21.13
N ASP A 489 -5.97 47.60 -22.26
CA ASP A 489 -5.80 48.33 -23.51
C ASP A 489 -7.15 48.78 -24.07
N ALA A 490 -7.57 49.99 -23.69
CA ALA A 490 -8.84 50.57 -24.10
C ALA A 490 -9.02 50.79 -25.61
N ALA A 491 -8.03 50.43 -26.44
CA ALA A 491 -8.15 50.38 -27.89
C ALA A 491 -8.63 49.01 -28.42
N ASP A 492 -8.62 47.96 -27.59
CA ASP A 492 -9.02 46.59 -27.94
C ASP A 492 -10.52 46.36 -27.73
N ALA A 493 -11.34 46.77 -28.71
CA ALA A 493 -12.79 46.68 -28.62
C ALA A 493 -13.40 45.26 -28.79
N GLY A 494 -12.58 44.18 -28.84
CA GLY A 494 -12.99 42.77 -28.68
C GLY A 494 -13.99 42.12 -29.66
N ALA A 495 -14.63 42.88 -30.55
CA ALA A 495 -15.54 42.34 -31.57
C ALA A 495 -15.52 43.18 -32.85
N VAL A 496 -15.53 42.51 -34.01
CA VAL A 496 -15.54 43.18 -35.33
C VAL A 496 -16.87 42.89 -36.01
N SER A 497 -17.60 43.94 -36.38
CA SER A 497 -18.80 43.82 -37.21
C SER A 497 -18.47 44.08 -38.67
N ALA A 498 -19.09 43.31 -39.58
CA ALA A 498 -18.91 43.46 -41.01
C ALA A 498 -20.25 43.39 -41.76
N VAL A 499 -20.30 43.95 -42.97
CA VAL A 499 -21.47 43.85 -43.86
C VAL A 499 -21.11 42.95 -45.04
N ASN A 500 -21.98 41.97 -45.35
CA ASN A 500 -21.82 41.08 -46.49
C ASN A 500 -23.14 40.96 -47.27
N GLY A 501 -23.28 41.75 -48.34
CA GLY A 501 -24.52 41.82 -49.12
C GLY A 501 -25.67 42.43 -48.31
N GLU A 502 -26.82 41.75 -48.27
CA GLU A 502 -28.00 42.12 -47.44
C GLU A 502 -27.93 41.60 -46.00
N ASN A 503 -26.80 41.01 -45.58
CA ASN A 503 -26.64 40.48 -44.24
C ASN A 503 -25.64 41.31 -43.44
N PHE A 504 -25.98 41.51 -42.17
CA PHE A 504 -25.07 42.03 -41.17
C PHE A 504 -24.38 40.83 -40.49
N LEU A 505 -23.04 40.85 -40.46
CA LEU A 505 -22.22 39.82 -39.82
C LEU A 505 -21.75 40.34 -38.46
N TYR A 506 -22.17 39.64 -37.42
CA TYR A 506 -21.70 39.85 -36.06
C TYR A 506 -20.64 38.79 -35.74
N ILE A 507 -19.37 39.22 -35.64
CA ILE A 507 -18.21 38.34 -35.48
C ILE A 507 -17.60 38.59 -34.11
N TYR A 508 -17.41 37.52 -33.33
CA TYR A 508 -16.78 37.57 -32.02
C TYR A 508 -15.96 36.33 -31.76
N ASN A 509 -15.04 36.43 -30.80
CA ASN A 509 -14.26 35.31 -30.31
C ASN A 509 -15.03 34.58 -29.20
N ARG A 510 -14.99 33.26 -29.21
CA ARG A 510 -15.59 32.42 -28.17
C ARG A 510 -14.52 31.50 -27.61
N ARG A 511 -14.49 31.35 -26.29
CA ARG A 511 -13.65 30.34 -25.65
C ARG A 511 -14.06 28.94 -26.07
N THR A 512 -13.10 28.11 -26.48
CA THR A 512 -13.34 26.70 -26.84
C THR A 512 -13.71 25.85 -25.63
N ASP A 513 -13.27 26.25 -24.43
CA ASP A 513 -13.55 25.66 -23.12
C ASP A 513 -14.69 26.38 -22.36
N ALA A 514 -15.56 27.12 -23.06
CA ALA A 514 -16.61 27.92 -22.46
C ALA A 514 -17.52 27.15 -21.49
N VAL A 515 -17.89 25.91 -21.83
CA VAL A 515 -18.75 25.08 -20.98
C VAL A 515 -18.08 24.74 -19.65
N ASP A 516 -16.78 24.42 -19.68
CA ASP A 516 -16.01 24.07 -18.49
C ASP A 516 -15.82 25.28 -17.56
N ARG A 517 -15.83 26.49 -18.12
CA ARG A 517 -15.81 27.77 -17.39
C ARG A 517 -17.20 28.28 -16.96
N GLY A 518 -18.27 27.54 -17.25
CA GLY A 518 -19.64 27.99 -17.00
C GLY A 518 -20.06 29.21 -17.83
N LEU A 519 -19.38 29.49 -18.95
CA LEU A 519 -19.69 30.59 -19.85
C LEU A 519 -20.74 30.19 -20.89
N THR A 520 -21.67 31.09 -21.15
CA THR A 520 -22.63 30.96 -22.27
C THR A 520 -22.68 32.22 -23.12
N TYR A 521 -22.81 32.02 -24.43
CA TYR A 521 -22.84 33.09 -25.44
C TYR A 521 -24.20 33.03 -26.16
N GLU A 522 -24.98 34.09 -26.03
CA GLU A 522 -26.31 34.20 -26.66
C GLU A 522 -26.36 35.45 -27.55
N MET A 523 -26.42 35.27 -28.87
CA MET A 523 -26.62 36.40 -29.77
C MET A 523 -28.09 36.76 -29.87
N GLN A 524 -28.40 38.06 -29.76
CA GLN A 524 -29.75 38.58 -29.86
C GLN A 524 -29.81 39.74 -30.84
N ASN A 525 -30.92 39.87 -31.56
CA ASN A 525 -31.19 40.99 -32.45
C ASN A 525 -32.59 41.59 -32.27
N ALA A 526 -32.75 42.84 -32.70
CA ALA A 526 -34.00 43.57 -32.61
C ALA A 526 -34.07 44.66 -33.68
N ASP A 527 -35.29 45.01 -34.11
CA ASP A 527 -35.49 46.11 -35.08
C ASP A 527 -35.37 47.49 -34.41
N LEU A 528 -35.68 47.59 -33.11
CA LEU A 528 -35.65 48.83 -32.34
C LEU A 528 -34.95 48.61 -30.99
N LEU A 529 -33.94 49.44 -30.69
CA LEU A 529 -33.14 49.31 -29.47
C LEU A 529 -33.93 49.47 -28.18
N SER A 530 -34.84 50.45 -28.13
CA SER A 530 -35.53 50.85 -26.90
C SER A 530 -36.90 50.20 -26.69
N SER A 531 -37.48 49.59 -27.71
CA SER A 531 -38.86 49.07 -27.69
C SER A 531 -39.05 47.78 -28.50
N GLY A 532 -38.01 47.27 -29.16
CA GLY A 532 -38.06 46.02 -29.89
C GLY A 532 -38.07 44.82 -28.96
N THR A 533 -38.69 43.72 -29.42
CA THR A 533 -38.49 42.42 -28.79
C THR A 533 -37.15 41.87 -29.27
N TRP A 534 -36.24 41.59 -28.35
CA TRP A 534 -34.99 40.89 -28.67
C TRP A 534 -35.31 39.44 -29.00
N THR A 535 -34.89 38.99 -30.17
CA THR A 535 -35.05 37.61 -30.64
C THR A 535 -33.68 36.98 -30.92
N ASN A 536 -33.65 35.66 -31.06
CA ASN A 536 -32.45 34.91 -31.41
C ASN A 536 -32.50 34.52 -32.90
N GLU A 537 -32.99 35.43 -33.76
CA GLU A 537 -33.20 35.17 -35.19
C GLU A 537 -31.91 35.43 -35.98
N TYR A 538 -31.00 34.46 -35.98
CA TYR A 538 -29.76 34.51 -36.74
C TYR A 538 -29.38 33.14 -37.27
N VAL A 539 -28.43 33.14 -38.21
CA VAL A 539 -27.79 31.91 -38.69
C VAL A 539 -26.31 32.00 -38.34
N GLU A 540 -25.81 31.05 -37.55
CA GLU A 540 -24.37 30.86 -37.40
C GLU A 540 -23.84 30.34 -38.75
N VAL A 541 -23.07 31.17 -39.44
CA VAL A 541 -22.62 30.90 -40.83
C VAL A 541 -21.20 30.38 -40.90
N GLY A 542 -20.51 30.29 -39.75
CA GLY A 542 -19.23 29.60 -39.63
C GLY A 542 -18.55 29.82 -38.29
N THR A 543 -17.79 28.82 -37.88
CA THR A 543 -16.74 28.92 -36.86
C THR A 543 -15.37 28.78 -37.53
N SER A 544 -14.37 29.52 -37.04
CA SER A 544 -12.98 29.28 -37.46
C SER A 544 -12.40 28.06 -36.76
N ALA A 545 -11.28 27.55 -37.25
CA ALA A 545 -10.40 26.75 -36.39
C ALA A 545 -9.91 27.62 -35.21
N PRO A 546 -9.46 27.01 -34.11
CA PRO A 546 -8.84 27.74 -33.01
C PRO A 546 -7.68 28.63 -33.50
N PHE A 547 -7.46 29.76 -32.84
CA PHE A 547 -6.35 30.65 -33.22
C PHE A 547 -5.00 29.96 -33.01
N THR A 548 -4.00 30.40 -33.77
CA THR A 548 -2.60 29.95 -33.64
C THR A 548 -1.65 31.10 -33.36
N ASP A 549 -2.19 32.28 -33.08
CA ASP A 549 -1.46 33.51 -32.78
C ASP A 549 -1.55 33.84 -31.28
N ALA A 550 -1.52 35.13 -30.90
CA ALA A 550 -1.40 35.57 -29.51
C ALA A 550 -2.55 35.13 -28.58
N LEU A 551 -3.70 34.75 -29.14
CA LEU A 551 -4.84 34.22 -28.38
C LEU A 551 -4.77 32.70 -28.13
N GLY A 552 -3.85 32.00 -28.81
CA GLY A 552 -3.71 30.55 -28.69
C GLY A 552 -4.94 29.75 -29.16
N ASP A 553 -4.93 28.45 -28.89
CA ASP A 553 -6.03 27.53 -29.23
C ASP A 553 -7.23 27.60 -28.27
N GLU A 554 -7.18 28.50 -27.28
CA GLU A 554 -8.25 28.75 -26.30
C GLU A 554 -9.49 29.44 -26.90
N PHE A 555 -9.38 30.02 -28.10
CA PHE A 555 -10.45 30.79 -28.73
C PHE A 555 -10.70 30.35 -30.18
N GLU A 556 -11.97 30.44 -30.59
CA GLU A 556 -12.42 30.35 -31.97
C GLU A 556 -13.20 31.61 -32.37
N THR A 557 -13.27 31.92 -33.66
CA THR A 557 -14.13 33.00 -34.17
C THR A 557 -15.51 32.43 -34.52
N VAL A 558 -16.57 33.04 -34.00
CA VAL A 558 -17.97 32.73 -34.35
C VAL A 558 -18.52 33.85 -35.23
N THR A 559 -19.03 33.50 -36.42
CA THR A 559 -19.69 34.44 -37.33
C THR A 559 -21.19 34.18 -37.38
N ASN A 560 -21.97 35.18 -36.95
CA ASN A 560 -23.42 35.14 -37.05
C ASN A 560 -23.92 36.08 -38.14
N SER A 561 -24.78 35.55 -39.01
CA SER A 561 -25.43 36.31 -40.07
C SER A 561 -26.85 36.69 -39.66
N ILE A 562 -27.14 37.99 -39.69
CA ILE A 562 -28.46 38.57 -39.48
C ILE A 562 -28.96 39.11 -40.81
N SER A 563 -30.15 38.69 -41.23
CA SER A 563 -30.76 39.24 -42.45
C SER A 563 -31.26 40.67 -42.22
N MET A 564 -30.82 41.59 -43.07
CA MET A 564 -31.32 42.97 -43.13
C MET A 564 -32.34 43.17 -44.25
N SER A 565 -32.80 42.09 -44.89
CA SER A 565 -33.72 42.20 -46.02
C SER A 565 -35.03 42.86 -45.59
N GLY A 566 -35.37 43.97 -46.26
CA GLY A 566 -36.55 44.78 -45.94
C GLY A 566 -36.44 45.63 -44.67
N LYS A 567 -35.25 45.76 -44.08
CA LYS A 567 -35.00 46.56 -42.87
C LYS A 567 -34.04 47.71 -43.17
N ASP A 568 -34.44 48.93 -42.81
CA ASP A 568 -33.58 50.13 -42.92
C ASP A 568 -32.59 50.24 -41.74
N MET A 569 -32.89 49.58 -40.61
CA MET A 569 -32.02 49.50 -39.43
C MET A 569 -32.29 48.24 -38.61
N GLY A 570 -31.35 47.88 -37.75
CA GLY A 570 -31.43 46.79 -36.81
C GLY A 570 -30.34 46.90 -35.76
N PHE A 571 -30.53 46.20 -34.64
CA PHE A 571 -29.62 46.17 -33.51
C PHE A 571 -29.25 44.73 -33.20
N ALA A 572 -28.01 44.51 -32.82
CA ALA A 572 -27.50 43.22 -32.39
C ALA A 572 -26.74 43.40 -31.08
N LYS A 573 -26.75 42.36 -30.24
CA LYS A 573 -25.89 42.28 -29.06
C LYS A 573 -25.50 40.84 -28.81
N LEU A 574 -24.35 40.66 -28.19
CA LEU A 574 -23.94 39.40 -27.61
C LEU A 574 -24.16 39.46 -26.10
N LYS A 575 -24.95 38.53 -25.58
CA LYS A 575 -25.14 38.37 -24.14
C LYS A 575 -24.24 37.25 -23.67
N ILE A 576 -23.29 37.61 -22.80
CA ILE A 576 -22.37 36.68 -22.14
C ILE A 576 -22.85 36.53 -20.71
N THR A 577 -22.97 35.30 -20.23
CA THR A 577 -23.23 35.01 -18.82
C THR A 577 -22.25 33.97 -18.32
N ILE A 578 -21.91 34.06 -17.04
CA ILE A 578 -21.10 33.09 -16.33
C ILE A 578 -21.93 32.49 -15.20
N SER A 579 -21.86 31.17 -15.02
CA SER A 579 -22.38 30.47 -13.86
C SER A 579 -21.21 29.91 -13.06
N GLU A 580 -20.82 30.63 -12.01
CA GLU A 580 -19.91 30.11 -10.98
C GLU A 580 -20.69 29.59 -9.77
#